data_AF-A0A1I1SHF0-F1
#
_entry.id   AF-A0A1I1SHF0-F1
#
_cell.length_a   1.000
_cell.length_b   1.000
_cell.length_c   1.000
_cell.angle_alpha   90.00
_cell.angle_beta   90.00
_cell.angle_gamma   90.00
#
_symmetry.space_group_name_H-M   'P 1'
#
loop_
_entity.id
_entity.type
_entity.pdbx_description
1 polymer ?
#
loop_
_entity_poly.entity_id
_entity_poly.type
_entity_poly.pdbx_seq_one_letter_code
_entity_poly.pdbx_strand_id
1 'polypeptide(L)' 'MQDITAHTLRHSFASVGNDLGYTESTIGAIIGHETHSITADYIHHLDPVLVAAANKIANEVYRQMLEGTDINLEL' A
#
# COMPACT_ATOMS: atom_id res chain seq x y z
N MET A 1 -6.31 23.46 -4.88
CA MET A 1 -6.01 22.01 -4.87
C MET A 1 -4.54 21.90 -4.49
N GLN A 2 -4.20 21.20 -3.40
CA GLN A 2 -2.78 21.00 -3.06
C GLN A 2 -2.12 20.19 -4.19
N ASP A 3 -0.85 20.46 -4.46
CA ASP A 3 -0.10 19.80 -5.53
C ASP A 3 -0.13 18.28 -5.35
N ILE A 4 -0.89 17.59 -6.20
CA ILE A 4 -0.92 16.13 -6.24
C ILE A 4 0.42 15.68 -6.80
N THR A 5 1.24 15.10 -5.94
CA THR A 5 2.56 14.56 -6.28
C THR A 5 2.60 13.06 -6.00
N ALA A 6 3.59 12.36 -6.55
CA ALA A 6 3.85 10.95 -6.21
C ALA A 6 4.02 10.75 -4.68
N HIS A 7 4.55 11.74 -3.98
CA HIS A 7 4.66 11.72 -2.52
C HIS A 7 3.29 11.75 -1.83
N THR A 8 2.35 12.55 -2.35
CA THR A 8 0.97 12.59 -1.83
C THR A 8 0.27 11.25 -2.03
N LEU A 9 0.44 10.63 -3.20
CA LEU A 9 -0.10 9.28 -3.48
C LEU A 9 0.51 8.20 -2.57
N ARG A 10 1.82 8.28 -2.29
CA ARG A 10 2.49 7.38 -1.34
C ARG A 10 1.87 7.49 0.06
N HIS A 11 1.55 8.71 0.52
CA HIS A 11 0.86 8.92 1.80
C HIS A 11 -0.56 8.37 1.79
N SER A 12 -1.34 8.60 0.72
CA SER A 12 -2.67 8.00 0.59
C SER A 12 -2.63 6.47 0.68
N PHE A 13 -1.67 5.84 0.00
CA PHE A 13 -1.47 4.39 0.07
C PHE A 13 -1.14 3.92 1.49
N ALA A 14 -0.24 4.62 2.20
CA ALA A 14 0.10 4.31 3.58
C ALA A 14 -1.11 4.47 4.52
N SER A 15 -1.93 5.51 4.33
CA SER A 15 -3.16 5.73 5.11
C SER A 15 -4.15 4.58 4.95
N VAL A 16 -4.40 4.13 3.72
CA VAL A 16 -5.28 2.96 3.48
C VAL A 16 -4.69 1.69 4.11
N GLY A 17 -3.37 1.52 4.09
CA GLY A 17 -2.71 0.43 4.80
C GLY A 17 -2.97 0.45 6.31
N ASN A 18 -2.92 1.63 6.92
CA ASN A 18 -3.26 1.81 8.33
C ASN A 18 -4.74 1.54 8.61
N ASP A 19 -5.64 1.98 7.73
CA ASP A 19 -7.09 1.74 7.86
C ASP A 19 -7.45 0.24 7.78
N LEU A 20 -6.67 -0.53 7.00
CA LEU A 20 -6.76 -2.00 6.93
C LEU A 20 -6.12 -2.72 8.14
N GLY A 21 -5.51 -1.99 9.08
CA GLY A 21 -4.93 -2.51 10.31
C GLY A 21 -3.49 -3.03 10.19
N TYR A 22 -2.77 -2.68 9.12
CA TYR A 22 -1.34 -2.98 9.04
C TYR A 22 -0.51 -2.07 9.95
N THR A 23 0.59 -2.61 10.48
CA THR A 23 1.49 -1.83 11.32
C THR A 23 2.35 -0.88 10.49
N GLU A 24 2.83 0.19 11.12
CA GLU A 24 3.79 1.12 10.50
C GLU A 24 5.02 0.40 9.94
N SER A 25 5.51 -0.64 10.62
CA SER A 25 6.64 -1.45 10.16
C SER A 25 6.33 -2.24 8.87
N THR A 26 5.14 -2.82 8.76
CA THR A 26 4.71 -3.52 7.54
C THR A 26 4.49 -2.54 6.39
N ILE A 27 3.83 -1.40 6.65
CA ILE A 27 3.61 -0.35 5.64
C ILE A 27 4.94 0.23 5.17
N GLY A 28 5.85 0.51 6.09
CA GLY A 28 7.21 1.00 5.82
C GLY A 28 8.01 0.03 4.94
N ALA A 29 7.94 -1.27 5.23
CA ALA A 29 8.58 -2.30 4.40
C ALA A 29 8.00 -2.34 2.97
N ILE A 30 6.69 -2.12 2.80
CA ILE A 30 6.05 -2.13 1.47
C ILE A 30 6.44 -0.91 0.64
N ILE A 31 6.46 0.30 1.23
CA ILE A 31 6.76 1.54 0.51
C ILE A 31 8.26 1.79 0.31
N GLY A 32 9.11 0.88 0.80
CA GLY A 32 10.56 0.99 0.72
C GLY A 32 11.11 2.12 1.60
N HIS A 33 10.51 2.36 2.77
CA HIS A 33 11.09 3.27 3.75
C HIS A 33 12.44 2.69 4.19
N GLU A 34 13.51 3.50 4.17
CA GLU A 34 14.85 3.05 4.52
C GLU A 34 14.84 2.44 5.92
N THR A 35 14.87 1.11 5.97
CA THR A 35 14.85 0.37 7.24
C THR A 35 16.29 -0.07 7.48
N HIS A 36 17.09 0.79 8.12
CA HIS A 36 18.46 0.45 8.54
C HIS A 36 18.44 -0.59 9.67
N SER A 37 18.18 -1.86 9.36
CA SER A 37 18.30 -2.96 10.31
C SER A 37 19.19 -4.06 9.76
N ILE A 38 19.98 -4.67 10.63
CA ILE A 38 20.85 -5.83 10.33
C ILE A 38 20.03 -7.00 9.75
N THR A 39 18.74 -7.09 10.08
CA THR A 39 17.83 -8.14 9.58
C THR A 39 17.46 -7.97 8.10
N ALA A 40 17.45 -6.75 7.58
CA ALA A 40 17.13 -6.47 6.17
C ALA A 40 18.18 -7.06 5.22
N ASP A 41 19.41 -7.26 5.71
CA ASP A 41 20.54 -7.80 4.94
C ASP A 41 20.43 -9.32 4.68
N TYR A 42 19.58 -10.04 5.44
CA TYR A 42 19.38 -11.49 5.29
C TYR A 42 18.18 -11.87 4.41
N ILE A 43 17.29 -10.92 4.11
CA ILE A 43 16.05 -11.17 3.37
C ILE A 43 16.25 -10.69 1.93
N HIS A 44 16.89 -11.53 1.09
CA HIS A 44 17.13 -11.23 -0.32
C HIS A 44 15.91 -11.48 -1.24
N HIS A 45 14.75 -11.84 -0.68
CA HIS A 45 13.49 -12.05 -1.40
C HIS A 45 12.34 -11.37 -0.66
N LEU A 46 11.49 -10.65 -1.39
CA LEU A 46 10.30 -10.03 -0.82
C LEU A 46 9.39 -11.12 -0.23
N ASP A 47 9.14 -11.06 1.08
CA ASP A 47 8.29 -12.03 1.78
C ASP A 47 6.91 -12.11 1.08
N PRO A 48 6.42 -13.30 0.69
CA PRO A 48 5.07 -13.45 0.14
C PRO A 48 3.96 -12.79 0.97
N VAL A 49 4.15 -12.67 2.29
CA VAL A 49 3.26 -11.93 3.20
C VAL A 49 3.27 -10.43 2.91
N LEU A 50 4.42 -9.82 2.63
CA LEU A 50 4.53 -8.41 2.24
C LEU A 50 3.87 -8.16 0.88
N VAL A 51 4.05 -9.08 -0.08
CA VAL A 51 3.38 -9.01 -1.39
C VAL A 51 1.86 -9.09 -1.22
N ALA A 52 1.38 -10.04 -0.42
CA ALA A 52 -0.05 -10.19 -0.15
C ALA A 52 -0.64 -8.95 0.56
N ALA A 53 0.10 -8.34 1.48
CA ALA A 53 -0.30 -7.10 2.14
C ALA A 53 -0.36 -5.93 1.16
N ALA A 54 0.66 -5.75 0.30
CA ALA A 54 0.66 -4.72 -0.73
C ALA A 54 -0.54 -4.86 -1.69
N ASN A 55 -0.84 -6.09 -2.13
CA ASN A 55 -1.99 -6.37 -2.98
C ASN A 55 -3.33 -6.05 -2.29
N LYS A 56 -3.47 -6.34 -1.00
CA LYS A 56 -4.68 -5.99 -0.23
C LYS A 56 -4.90 -4.48 -0.17
N ILE A 57 -3.85 -3.70 0.09
CA ILE A 57 -3.94 -2.23 0.11
C ILE A 57 -4.30 -1.70 -1.28
N ALA A 58 -3.64 -2.20 -2.33
CA ALA A 58 -3.92 -1.78 -3.71
C ALA A 58 -5.36 -2.10 -4.14
N ASN A 59 -5.87 -3.28 -3.78
CA ASN A 59 -7.25 -3.67 -4.07
C ASN A 59 -8.27 -2.81 -3.31
N GLU A 60 -7.96 -2.41 -2.08
CA GLU A 60 -8.82 -1.50 -1.31
C GLU A 60 -8.85 -0.10 -1.94
N VAL A 61 -7.70 0.44 -2.34
CA VAL A 61 -7.64 1.69 -3.10
C VAL A 61 -8.48 1.58 -4.38
N TYR A 62 -8.35 0.47 -5.11
CA TYR A 62 -9.14 0.21 -6.31
C TYR A 62 -10.65 0.16 -6.00
N ARG A 63 -11.07 -0.54 -4.93
CA ARG A 63 -12.46 -0.58 -4.48
C ARG A 63 -13.01 0.83 -4.20
N GLN A 64 -12.26 1.65 -3.47
CA GLN A 64 -12.68 3.03 -3.17
C GLN A 64 -12.79 3.91 -4.42
N MET A 65 -11.94 3.70 -5.43
CA MET A 65 -12.08 4.37 -6.73
C MET A 65 -13.37 3.97 -7.46
N LEU A 66 -13.83 2.73 -7.26
CA LEU A 66 -15.04 2.21 -7.89
C LEU A 66 -16.32 2.53 -7.11
N GLU A 67 -16.28 2.69 -5.79
CA GLU A 67 -17.47 2.96 -4.95
C GLU A 67 -18.18 4.30 -5.22
N GLY A 68 -17.61 5.15 -6.10
CA GLY A 68 -18.26 6.36 -6.63
C GLY A 68 -18.58 6.30 -8.13
N THR A 69 -18.35 5.16 -8.78
CA THR A 69 -18.56 4.99 -10.22
C THR A 69 -19.68 3.97 -10.43
N ASP A 70 -20.88 4.42 -10.84
CA ASP A 70 -21.95 3.55 -11.38
C ASP A 70 -21.51 2.94 -12.73
N ILE A 71 -20.50 2.08 -12.72
CA ILE A 71 -20.17 1.24 -13.87
C ILE A 71 -21.00 -0.03 -13.79
N ASN A 72 -22.16 0.01 -14.46
CA ASN A 72 -22.84 -1.18 -14.95
C ASN A 72 -21.89 -1.90 -15.91
N LEU A 73 -21.00 -2.75 -15.38
CA LEU A 73 -20.23 -3.67 -16.19
C LEU A 73 -20.97 -5.01 -16.15
N GLU A 74 -21.88 -5.20 -17.10
CA GLU A 74 -22.30 -6.54 -17.48
C GLU A 74 -21.06 -7.31 -17.96
N LEU A 75 -20.81 -8.44 -17.31
CA LEU A 75 -19.94 -9.51 -17.78
C LEU A 75 -20.81 -10.72 -18.12
#